data_AF-A0A834LLX7-F1
#
_entry.id   AF-A0A834LLX7-F1
#
_cell.length_a   1.000
_cell.length_b   1.000
_cell.length_c   1.000
_cell.angle_alpha   90.00
_cell.angle_beta   90.00
_cell.angle_gamma   90.00
#
_symmetry.space_group_name_H-M   'P 1'
#
loop_
_entity.id
_entity.type
_entity.pdbx_description
1 polymer ?
#
loop_
_entity_poly.entity_id
_entity_poly.type
_entity_poly.pdbx_seq_one_letter_code
_entity_poly.pdbx_strand_id
1 'polypeptide(L)'
;MASRENFVYIAKLAEQAERYDEMVDSMKKVAMLDIDLTVEERNLLSVGYKNVVGARRASWRILTSIEQKEESRGNDQNAKRIKEYRHKVETELTDICTDIMRVIDEHLIPSSSSGESTVFYYKMKGDYYRYLAEFKTGNDRKEVADHSMKAYQAATTTAEAELPPTHPIRLGLALNFSVFYYEILNSPERACHLAKQAFDEAISELDNLNEESYKDSTLIMQLLRDNLTLWTSDIPEDGEDAQKAKAGVAEDAEVGNAFLSPSDFDFTIGFISMIAGCNVICIPRAFSSWYDSWRIALLAFKRFSFSQLTANDQLEFLLFGIHQAYIYHMYFLPNVEFYCSCILLNFTAPVFYFLLLHIALASC
;
A
#
# COMPACT_ATOMS: atom_id res chain seq x y z
N MET A 1 28.43 21.19 5.61
CA MET A 1 27.79 20.64 6.82
C MET A 1 26.58 21.48 7.23
N ALA A 2 26.71 22.78 7.51
CA ALA A 2 25.58 23.65 7.88
C ALA A 2 24.41 23.69 6.85
N SER A 3 24.67 23.45 5.56
CA SER A 3 23.61 23.37 4.54
C SER A 3 22.86 22.04 4.54
N ARG A 4 23.53 20.90 4.78
CA ARG A 4 22.91 19.55 4.79
C ARG A 4 21.93 19.41 5.95
N GLU A 5 22.40 19.72 7.16
CA GLU A 5 21.58 19.66 8.38
C GLU A 5 20.36 20.58 8.26
N ASN A 6 20.53 21.77 7.67
CA ASN A 6 19.42 22.67 7.42
C ASN A 6 18.39 22.06 6.46
N PHE A 7 18.82 21.44 5.35
CA PHE A 7 17.88 20.79 4.43
C PHE A 7 17.14 19.61 5.08
N VAL A 8 17.83 18.79 5.87
CA VAL A 8 17.21 17.69 6.62
C VAL A 8 16.21 18.22 7.65
N TYR A 9 16.55 19.29 8.36
CA TYR A 9 15.62 19.92 9.31
C TYR A 9 14.35 20.46 8.62
N ILE A 10 14.50 21.13 7.48
CA ILE A 10 13.35 21.59 6.69
C ILE A 10 12.52 20.41 6.17
N ALA A 11 13.14 19.31 5.74
CA ALA A 11 12.42 18.11 5.32
C ALA A 11 11.57 17.52 6.48
N LYS A 12 12.10 17.46 7.70
CA LYS A 12 11.35 17.02 8.90
C LYS A 12 10.19 17.95 9.24
N LEU A 13 10.38 19.27 9.12
CA LEU A 13 9.29 20.23 9.30
C LEU A 13 8.20 20.07 8.22
N ALA A 14 8.62 19.85 6.97
CA ALA A 14 7.71 19.62 5.86
C ALA A 14 6.92 18.32 6.04
N GLU A 15 7.54 17.24 6.52
CA GLU A 15 6.87 15.99 6.89
C GLU A 15 5.78 16.21 7.94
N GLN A 16 6.09 16.92 9.04
CA GLN A 16 5.13 17.23 10.12
C GLN A 16 3.97 18.12 9.64
N ALA A 17 4.20 18.91 8.61
CA ALA A 17 3.20 19.77 7.99
C ALA A 17 2.49 19.10 6.80
N GLU A 18 2.76 17.83 6.51
CA GLU A 18 2.24 17.07 5.36
C GLU A 18 2.51 17.74 4.00
N ARG A 19 3.61 18.51 3.93
CA ARG A 19 4.07 19.26 2.76
C ARG A 19 5.13 18.47 1.99
N TYR A 20 4.69 17.36 1.40
CA TYR A 20 5.60 16.37 0.82
C TYR A 20 6.35 16.85 -0.43
N ASP A 21 5.77 17.77 -1.22
CA ASP A 21 6.47 18.38 -2.36
C ASP A 21 7.71 19.16 -1.89
N GLU A 22 7.58 19.98 -0.83
CA GLU A 22 8.72 20.69 -0.23
C GLU A 22 9.72 19.78 0.49
N MET A 23 9.23 18.67 1.05
CA MET A 23 10.06 17.63 1.64
C MET A 23 10.97 17.00 0.58
N VAL A 24 10.41 16.65 -0.59
CA VAL A 24 11.16 16.13 -1.74
C VAL A 24 12.21 17.14 -2.20
N ASP A 25 11.84 18.40 -2.39
CA ASP A 25 12.78 19.45 -2.83
C ASP A 25 13.97 19.60 -1.88
N SER A 26 13.73 19.48 -0.57
CA SER A 26 14.78 19.57 0.45
C SER A 26 15.69 18.34 0.42
N MET A 27 15.11 17.15 0.35
CA MET A 27 15.88 15.90 0.34
C MET A 27 16.65 15.68 -0.96
N LYS A 28 16.18 16.21 -2.10
CA LYS A 28 16.96 16.24 -3.35
C LYS A 28 18.26 17.02 -3.19
N LYS A 29 18.22 18.17 -2.51
CA LYS A 29 19.43 18.97 -2.23
C LYS A 29 20.42 18.24 -1.33
N VAL A 30 19.93 17.37 -0.45
CA VAL A 30 20.79 16.48 0.37
C VAL A 30 21.42 15.39 -0.50
N ALA A 31 20.63 14.75 -1.38
CA ALA A 31 21.12 13.71 -2.30
C ALA A 31 22.19 14.25 -3.27
N MET A 32 22.00 15.46 -3.80
CA MET A 32 22.95 16.14 -4.72
C MET A 32 24.28 16.56 -4.07
N LEU A 33 24.49 16.27 -2.78
CA LEU A 33 25.80 16.46 -2.14
C LEU A 33 26.78 15.31 -2.43
N ASP A 34 26.34 14.25 -3.13
CA ASP A 34 27.14 13.08 -3.50
C ASP A 34 27.85 12.43 -2.31
N ILE A 35 27.14 12.38 -1.20
CA ILE A 35 27.57 11.74 0.05
C ILE A 35 26.44 10.81 0.47
N ASP A 36 26.81 9.57 0.80
CA ASP A 36 25.88 8.53 1.23
C ASP A 36 24.87 9.05 2.27
N LEU A 37 23.62 8.62 2.12
CA LEU A 37 22.54 9.03 3.02
C LEU A 37 22.53 8.12 4.24
N THR A 38 22.39 8.74 5.41
CA THR A 38 22.07 8.00 6.63
C THR A 38 20.72 7.32 6.49
N VAL A 39 20.45 6.31 7.33
CA VAL A 39 19.17 5.60 7.34
C VAL A 39 17.99 6.57 7.49
N GLU A 40 18.11 7.56 8.38
CA GLU A 40 17.06 8.58 8.58
C GLU A 40 16.84 9.44 7.32
N GLU A 41 17.91 9.92 6.68
CA GLU A 41 17.80 10.72 5.46
C GLU A 41 17.23 9.90 4.29
N ARG A 42 17.63 8.63 4.17
CA ARG A 42 17.10 7.72 3.16
C ARG A 42 15.60 7.49 3.36
N ASN A 43 15.17 7.32 4.60
CA ASN A 43 13.76 7.19 4.96
C ASN A 43 12.99 8.46 4.61
N LEU A 44 13.47 9.65 5.00
CA LEU A 44 12.86 10.94 4.66
C LEU A 44 12.68 11.11 3.14
N LEU A 45 13.73 10.84 2.36
CA LEU A 45 13.65 10.90 0.90
C LEU A 45 12.55 9.97 0.36
N SER A 46 12.52 8.73 0.85
CA SER A 46 11.53 7.74 0.39
C SER A 46 10.10 8.12 0.77
N VAL A 47 9.87 8.64 1.98
CA VAL A 47 8.57 9.09 2.47
C VAL A 47 8.05 10.26 1.66
N GLY A 48 8.91 11.25 1.37
CA GLY A 48 8.55 12.40 0.56
C GLY A 48 8.03 11.97 -0.81
N TYR A 49 8.85 11.25 -1.58
CA TYR A 49 8.44 10.82 -2.92
C TYR A 49 7.25 9.84 -2.89
N LYS A 50 7.17 8.93 -1.91
CA LYS A 50 6.04 7.98 -1.77
C LYS A 50 4.71 8.73 -1.64
N ASN A 51 4.65 9.76 -0.81
CA ASN A 51 3.43 10.52 -0.61
C ASN A 51 3.06 11.35 -1.85
N VAL A 52 4.05 12.01 -2.47
CA VAL A 52 3.83 12.79 -3.70
C VAL A 52 3.28 11.90 -4.81
N VAL A 53 3.93 10.76 -5.10
CA VAL A 53 3.50 9.83 -6.16
C VAL A 53 2.20 9.11 -5.80
N GLY A 54 2.00 8.76 -4.52
CA GLY A 54 0.80 8.08 -4.03
C GLY A 54 -0.47 8.88 -4.28
N ALA A 55 -0.44 10.19 -4.00
CA ALA A 55 -1.57 11.09 -4.26
C ALA A 55 -1.94 11.16 -5.75
N ARG A 56 -0.94 11.19 -6.64
CA ARG A 56 -1.19 11.24 -8.09
C ARG A 56 -1.63 9.88 -8.63
N ARG A 57 -1.11 8.75 -8.12
CA ARG A 57 -1.59 7.40 -8.48
C ARG A 57 -3.04 7.19 -8.08
N ALA A 58 -3.43 7.60 -6.88
CA ALA A 58 -4.83 7.56 -6.43
C ALA A 58 -5.74 8.40 -7.34
N SER A 59 -5.31 9.62 -7.67
CA SER A 59 -6.04 10.51 -8.59
C SER A 59 -6.21 9.86 -9.98
N TRP A 60 -5.14 9.26 -10.51
CA TRP A 60 -5.17 8.57 -11.81
C TRP A 60 -6.14 7.38 -11.82
N ARG A 61 -6.16 6.54 -10.77
CA ARG A 61 -7.10 5.42 -10.64
C ARG A 61 -8.55 5.90 -10.64
N ILE A 62 -8.85 6.95 -9.87
CA ILE A 62 -10.19 7.55 -9.80
C ILE A 62 -10.62 8.05 -11.18
N LEU A 63 -9.76 8.81 -11.86
CA LEU A 63 -10.06 9.36 -13.18
C LEU A 63 -10.28 8.26 -14.22
N THR A 64 -9.47 7.20 -14.18
CA THR A 64 -9.64 6.02 -15.06
C THR A 64 -10.99 5.34 -14.84
N SER A 65 -11.42 5.17 -13.58
CA SER A 65 -12.73 4.58 -13.28
C SER A 65 -13.89 5.47 -13.72
N ILE A 66 -13.78 6.80 -13.56
CA ILE A 66 -14.82 7.74 -14.00
C ILE A 66 -14.90 7.78 -15.53
N GLU A 67 -13.77 7.78 -16.23
CA GLU A 67 -13.70 7.71 -17.69
C GLU A 67 -14.47 6.49 -18.21
N GLN A 68 -14.16 5.30 -17.70
CA GLN A 68 -14.83 4.05 -18.08
C GLN A 68 -16.35 4.08 -17.84
N LYS A 69 -16.78 4.67 -16.72
CA LYS A 69 -18.21 4.82 -16.41
C LYS A 69 -18.92 5.76 -17.38
N GLU A 70 -18.30 6.88 -17.75
CA GLU A 70 -18.89 7.81 -18.71
C GLU A 70 -18.89 7.24 -20.14
N GLU A 71 -17.86 6.49 -20.53
CA GLU A 71 -17.83 5.74 -21.79
C GLU A 71 -18.98 4.70 -21.86
N SER A 72 -19.21 3.94 -20.78
CA SER A 72 -20.32 2.96 -20.74
C SER A 72 -21.73 3.58 -20.83
N ARG A 73 -21.86 4.87 -20.49
CA ARG A 73 -23.12 5.63 -20.57
C ARG A 73 -23.34 6.29 -21.94
N GLY A 74 -22.35 6.21 -22.84
CA GLY A 74 -22.36 6.90 -24.12
C GLY A 74 -22.12 8.41 -24.02
N ASN A 75 -21.57 8.90 -22.90
CA ASN A 75 -21.29 10.33 -22.70
C ASN A 75 -19.92 10.72 -23.29
N ASP A 76 -19.75 10.55 -24.60
CA ASP A 76 -18.45 10.68 -25.29
C ASP A 76 -17.73 12.02 -25.04
N GLN A 77 -18.50 13.12 -24.93
CA GLN A 77 -17.91 14.43 -24.67
C GLN A 77 -17.33 14.55 -23.25
N ASN A 78 -17.98 13.96 -22.25
CA ASN A 78 -17.47 13.94 -20.88
C ASN A 78 -16.28 12.99 -20.77
N ALA A 79 -16.38 11.80 -21.37
CA ALA A 79 -15.28 10.84 -21.44
C ALA A 79 -14.02 11.50 -22.04
N LYS A 80 -14.15 12.26 -23.13
CA LYS A 80 -13.04 13.01 -23.73
C LYS A 80 -12.41 14.03 -22.77
N ARG A 81 -13.23 14.80 -22.05
CA ARG A 81 -12.73 15.78 -21.06
C ARG A 81 -12.00 15.10 -19.89
N ILE A 82 -12.53 13.98 -19.41
CA ILE A 82 -11.90 13.20 -18.34
C ILE A 82 -10.56 12.63 -18.83
N LYS A 83 -10.52 12.10 -20.06
CA LYS A 83 -9.30 11.58 -20.68
C LYS A 83 -8.20 12.64 -20.80
N GLU A 84 -8.54 13.86 -21.23
CA GLU A 84 -7.59 14.98 -21.28
C GLU A 84 -7.03 15.31 -19.88
N TYR A 85 -7.89 15.29 -18.85
CA TYR A 85 -7.44 15.54 -17.48
C TYR A 85 -6.63 14.38 -16.89
N ARG A 86 -7.00 13.13 -17.17
CA ARG A 86 -6.21 11.93 -16.82
C ARG A 86 -4.81 12.02 -17.42
N HIS A 87 -4.69 12.44 -18.68
CA HIS A 87 -3.39 12.57 -19.34
C HIS A 87 -2.48 13.63 -18.68
N LYS A 88 -3.06 14.70 -18.13
CA LYS A 88 -2.31 15.66 -17.31
C LYS A 88 -1.74 14.98 -16.07
N VAL A 89 -2.54 14.19 -15.35
CA VAL A 89 -2.07 13.43 -14.18
C VAL A 89 -1.01 12.39 -14.55
N GLU A 90 -1.14 11.71 -15.70
CA GLU A 90 -0.12 10.79 -16.23
C GLU A 90 1.21 11.50 -16.52
N THR A 91 1.16 12.74 -16.99
CA THR A 91 2.35 13.57 -17.20
C THR A 91 3.01 13.91 -15.87
N GLU A 92 2.24 14.39 -14.89
CA GLU A 92 2.73 14.68 -13.54
C GLU A 92 3.37 13.43 -12.87
N LEU A 93 2.73 12.26 -13.01
CA LEU A 93 3.28 10.98 -12.56
C LEU A 93 4.60 10.64 -13.25
N THR A 94 4.66 10.84 -14.57
CA THR A 94 5.86 10.59 -15.37
C THR A 94 7.02 11.49 -14.91
N ASP A 95 6.74 12.76 -14.64
CA ASP A 95 7.74 13.73 -14.20
C ASP A 95 8.28 13.36 -12.81
N ILE A 96 7.40 13.02 -11.85
CA ILE A 96 7.79 12.58 -10.50
C ILE A 96 8.68 11.34 -10.56
N CYS A 97 8.28 10.32 -11.34
CA CYS A 97 9.05 9.08 -11.48
C CYS A 97 10.40 9.35 -12.14
N THR A 98 10.43 10.17 -13.19
CA THR A 98 11.67 10.51 -13.91
C THR A 98 12.64 11.28 -13.02
N ASP A 99 12.13 12.18 -12.19
CA ASP A 99 12.94 12.97 -11.27
C ASP A 99 13.64 12.11 -10.22
N ILE A 100 12.94 11.18 -9.54
CA ILE A 100 13.59 10.28 -8.58
C ILE A 100 14.54 9.29 -9.26
N MET A 101 14.20 8.78 -10.45
CA MET A 101 15.11 7.89 -11.19
C MET A 101 16.43 8.58 -11.50
N ARG A 102 16.39 9.85 -11.91
CA ARG A 102 17.59 10.67 -12.12
C ARG A 102 18.39 10.83 -10.83
N VAL A 103 17.74 11.17 -9.71
CA VAL A 103 18.42 11.32 -8.41
C VAL A 103 19.09 10.01 -7.98
N ILE A 104 18.41 8.87 -8.18
CA ILE A 104 18.95 7.55 -7.86
C ILE A 104 20.20 7.25 -8.70
N ASP A 105 20.12 7.46 -10.01
CA ASP A 105 21.17 7.06 -10.95
C ASP A 105 22.38 7.99 -10.92
N GLU A 106 22.18 9.29 -10.77
CA GLU A 106 23.24 10.29 -10.81
C GLU A 106 23.93 10.47 -9.45
N HIS A 107 23.20 10.32 -8.34
CA HIS A 107 23.70 10.71 -7.01
C HIS A 107 23.70 9.57 -5.98
N LEU A 108 22.61 8.80 -5.86
CA LEU A 108 22.45 7.87 -4.73
C LEU A 108 23.18 6.54 -4.92
N ILE A 109 23.02 5.87 -6.06
CA ILE A 109 23.72 4.61 -6.35
C ILE A 109 25.25 4.84 -6.45
N PRO A 110 25.76 5.89 -7.12
CA PRO A 110 27.20 6.13 -7.15
C PRO A 110 27.82 6.43 -5.78
N SER A 111 27.04 7.01 -4.86
CA SER A 111 27.50 7.38 -3.52
C SER A 111 27.24 6.31 -2.45
N SER A 112 26.51 5.23 -2.77
CA SER A 112 26.12 4.20 -1.80
C SER A 112 27.32 3.37 -1.36
N SER A 113 27.52 3.22 -0.05
CA SER A 113 28.70 2.52 0.50
C SER A 113 28.41 1.13 1.05
N SER A 114 27.14 0.75 1.22
CA SER A 114 26.72 -0.53 1.80
C SER A 114 25.73 -1.29 0.92
N GLY A 115 25.69 -2.63 1.01
CA GLY A 115 24.65 -3.42 0.35
C GLY A 115 23.24 -3.01 0.76
N GLU A 116 23.03 -2.64 2.02
CA GLU A 116 21.74 -2.16 2.49
C GLU A 116 21.26 -0.91 1.71
N SER A 117 22.14 0.09 1.57
CA SER A 117 21.84 1.31 0.79
C SER A 117 21.61 1.00 -0.69
N THR A 118 22.45 0.14 -1.26
CA THR A 118 22.36 -0.31 -2.66
C THR A 118 21.03 -1.00 -2.94
N VAL A 119 20.66 -1.98 -2.12
CA VAL A 119 19.39 -2.72 -2.23
C VAL A 119 18.21 -1.76 -2.09
N PHE A 120 18.27 -0.83 -1.15
CA PHE A 120 17.20 0.16 -0.96
C PHE A 120 16.98 1.01 -2.22
N TYR A 121 18.05 1.53 -2.83
CA TYR A 121 17.95 2.40 -4.01
C TYR A 121 17.51 1.62 -5.27
N TYR A 122 18.02 0.41 -5.49
CA TYR A 122 17.56 -0.42 -6.60
C TYR A 122 16.11 -0.88 -6.43
N LYS A 123 15.69 -1.22 -5.19
CA LYS A 123 14.28 -1.48 -4.87
C LYS A 123 13.42 -0.27 -5.20
N MET A 124 13.82 0.92 -4.75
CA MET A 124 13.11 2.16 -5.03
C MET A 124 13.02 2.42 -6.53
N LYS A 125 14.12 2.24 -7.28
CA LYS A 125 14.14 2.34 -8.74
C LYS A 125 13.14 1.38 -9.41
N GLY A 126 13.09 0.13 -8.96
CA GLY A 126 12.10 -0.86 -9.40
C GLY A 126 10.66 -0.40 -9.13
N ASP A 127 10.40 0.11 -7.92
CA ASP A 127 9.08 0.64 -7.54
C ASP A 127 8.61 1.78 -8.46
N TYR A 128 9.47 2.75 -8.79
CA TYR A 128 9.07 3.86 -9.67
C TYR A 128 8.91 3.45 -11.14
N TYR A 129 9.72 2.53 -11.66
CA TYR A 129 9.45 1.95 -12.99
C TYR A 129 8.16 1.13 -13.01
N ARG A 130 7.85 0.39 -11.94
CA ARG A 130 6.57 -0.30 -11.79
C ARG A 130 5.40 0.69 -11.84
N TYR A 131 5.48 1.83 -11.14
CA TYR A 131 4.44 2.86 -11.20
C TYR A 131 4.24 3.41 -12.62
N LEU A 132 5.30 3.58 -13.40
CA LEU A 132 5.18 3.94 -14.82
C LEU A 132 4.48 2.83 -15.63
N ALA A 133 4.78 1.56 -15.34
CA ALA A 133 4.20 0.41 -16.04
C ALA A 133 2.68 0.24 -15.81
N GLU A 134 2.12 0.86 -14.77
CA GLU A 134 0.68 0.81 -14.45
C GLU A 134 -0.19 1.49 -15.51
N PHE A 135 0.30 2.60 -16.09
CA PHE A 135 -0.50 3.44 -16.99
C PHE A 135 0.08 3.59 -18.40
N LYS A 136 1.38 3.27 -18.60
CA LYS A 136 1.96 3.21 -19.94
C LYS A 136 1.32 2.07 -20.75
N THR A 137 1.33 2.21 -22.07
CA THR A 137 0.74 1.22 -22.99
C THR A 137 1.72 0.84 -24.11
N GLY A 138 1.44 -0.25 -24.81
CA GLY A 138 2.23 -0.66 -25.98
C GLY A 138 3.70 -0.93 -25.65
N ASN A 139 4.60 -0.42 -26.51
CA ASN A 139 6.04 -0.62 -26.38
C ASN A 139 6.61 0.07 -25.13
N ASP A 140 6.15 1.29 -24.81
CA ASP A 140 6.58 2.03 -23.64
C ASP A 140 6.34 1.23 -22.35
N ARG A 141 5.17 0.57 -22.23
CA ARG A 141 4.86 -0.29 -21.07
C ARG A 141 5.87 -1.42 -20.93
N LYS A 142 6.23 -2.06 -22.04
CA LYS A 142 7.19 -3.16 -22.06
C LYS A 142 8.57 -2.68 -21.64
N GLU A 143 9.02 -1.54 -22.18
CA GLU A 143 10.31 -0.95 -21.83
C GLU A 143 10.39 -0.60 -20.34
N VAL A 144 9.40 0.10 -19.78
CA VAL A 144 9.44 0.44 -18.34
C VAL A 144 9.32 -0.81 -17.45
N ALA A 145 8.56 -1.83 -17.86
CA ALA A 145 8.50 -3.11 -17.14
C ALA A 145 9.86 -3.84 -17.16
N ASP A 146 10.57 -3.83 -18.28
CA ASP A 146 11.91 -4.42 -18.38
C ASP A 146 12.93 -3.68 -17.50
N HIS A 147 12.82 -2.35 -17.38
CA HIS A 147 13.65 -1.57 -16.45
C HIS A 147 13.33 -1.87 -14.98
N SER A 148 12.03 -1.98 -14.63
CA SER A 148 11.58 -2.42 -13.31
C SER A 148 12.16 -3.79 -12.94
N MET A 149 12.05 -4.76 -13.85
CA MET A 149 12.60 -6.10 -13.67
C MET A 149 14.10 -6.09 -13.40
N LYS A 150 14.88 -5.37 -14.23
CA LYS A 150 16.34 -5.27 -14.05
C LYS A 150 16.72 -4.66 -12.71
N ALA A 151 15.99 -3.63 -12.27
CA ALA A 151 16.25 -2.97 -10.99
C ALA A 151 15.95 -3.91 -9.81
N TYR A 152 14.80 -4.61 -9.82
CA TYR A 152 14.49 -5.58 -8.77
C TYR A 152 15.47 -6.75 -8.76
N GLN A 153 15.88 -7.27 -9.92
CA GLN A 153 16.89 -8.34 -10.00
C GLN A 153 18.24 -7.90 -9.41
N ALA A 154 18.72 -6.69 -9.74
CA ALA A 154 19.94 -6.15 -9.16
C ALA A 154 19.84 -5.99 -7.63
N ALA A 155 18.69 -5.53 -7.14
CA ALA A 155 18.41 -5.47 -5.70
C ALA A 155 18.41 -6.87 -5.07
N THR A 156 17.78 -7.87 -5.69
CA THR A 156 17.68 -9.23 -5.17
C THR A 156 19.05 -9.88 -5.07
N THR A 157 19.87 -9.80 -6.12
CA THR A 157 21.24 -10.35 -6.10
C THR A 157 22.08 -9.75 -4.98
N THR A 158 21.99 -8.43 -4.77
CA THR A 158 22.73 -7.76 -3.70
C THR A 158 22.18 -8.14 -2.32
N ALA A 159 20.86 -8.22 -2.17
CA ALA A 159 20.20 -8.58 -0.92
C ALA A 159 20.49 -10.02 -0.49
N GLU A 160 20.53 -10.97 -1.42
CA GLU A 160 20.86 -12.37 -1.14
C GLU A 160 22.32 -12.54 -0.67
N ALA A 161 23.23 -11.70 -1.18
CA ALA A 161 24.64 -11.73 -0.82
C ALA A 161 24.95 -11.04 0.51
N GLU A 162 24.25 -9.95 0.84
CA GLU A 162 24.65 -9.05 1.93
C GLU A 162 23.64 -8.94 3.09
N LEU A 163 22.39 -9.37 2.92
CA LEU A 163 21.33 -9.19 3.93
C LEU A 163 20.73 -10.54 4.36
N PRO A 164 20.49 -10.77 5.68
CA PRO A 164 19.83 -11.98 6.12
C PRO A 164 18.38 -12.06 5.60
N PRO A 165 17.79 -13.26 5.45
CA PRO A 165 16.41 -13.45 4.98
C PRO A 165 15.35 -12.68 5.79
N THR A 166 15.61 -12.46 7.08
CA THR A 166 14.75 -11.69 7.97
C THR A 166 14.92 -10.18 7.85
N HIS A 167 15.90 -9.68 7.09
CA HIS A 167 16.16 -8.24 7.00
C HIS A 167 14.95 -7.49 6.41
N PRO A 168 14.42 -6.43 7.06
CA PRO A 168 13.22 -5.73 6.60
C PRO A 168 13.30 -5.22 5.15
N ILE A 169 14.47 -4.71 4.72
CA ILE A 169 14.68 -4.26 3.33
C ILE A 169 14.62 -5.43 2.33
N ARG A 170 15.16 -6.61 2.67
CA ARG A 170 15.11 -7.80 1.81
C ARG A 170 13.68 -8.35 1.72
N LEU A 171 12.97 -8.42 2.85
CA LEU A 171 11.55 -8.80 2.88
C LEU A 171 10.68 -7.83 2.08
N GLY A 172 10.88 -6.52 2.26
CA GLY A 172 10.16 -5.48 1.53
C GLY A 172 10.45 -5.50 0.03
N LEU A 173 11.68 -5.87 -0.37
CA LEU A 173 12.02 -6.10 -1.77
C LEU A 173 11.24 -7.30 -2.34
N ALA A 174 11.25 -8.45 -1.66
CA ALA A 174 10.53 -9.63 -2.12
C ALA A 174 9.02 -9.36 -2.23
N LEU A 175 8.45 -8.64 -1.27
CA LEU A 175 7.05 -8.20 -1.29
C LEU A 175 6.75 -7.39 -2.55
N ASN A 176 7.49 -6.31 -2.81
CA ASN A 176 7.22 -5.45 -3.96
C ASN A 176 7.49 -6.15 -5.29
N PHE A 177 8.51 -7.01 -5.35
CA PHE A 177 8.83 -7.76 -6.56
C PHE A 177 7.77 -8.84 -6.85
N SER A 178 7.19 -9.46 -5.82
CA SER A 178 6.05 -10.38 -5.99
C SER A 178 4.82 -9.66 -6.57
N VAL A 179 4.51 -8.45 -6.07
CA VAL A 179 3.43 -7.60 -6.60
C VAL A 179 3.71 -7.23 -8.06
N PHE A 180 4.95 -6.92 -8.41
CA PHE A 180 5.34 -6.66 -9.80
C PHE A 180 5.07 -7.86 -10.72
N TYR A 181 5.43 -9.09 -10.30
CA TYR A 181 5.11 -10.30 -11.06
C TYR A 181 3.60 -10.49 -11.22
N TYR A 182 2.82 -10.21 -10.19
CA TYR A 182 1.37 -10.35 -10.21
C TYR A 182 0.70 -9.30 -11.10
N GLU A 183 0.86 -8.03 -10.76
CA GLU A 183 0.08 -6.92 -11.34
C GLU A 183 0.63 -6.43 -12.69
N ILE A 184 1.95 -6.46 -12.91
CA ILE A 184 2.56 -5.91 -14.13
C ILE A 184 2.81 -6.99 -15.17
N LEU A 185 3.39 -8.12 -14.76
CA LEU A 185 3.77 -9.20 -15.67
C LEU A 185 2.70 -10.28 -15.84
N ASN A 186 1.59 -10.19 -15.10
CA ASN A 186 0.49 -11.15 -15.14
C ASN A 186 1.01 -12.60 -15.01
N SER A 187 1.92 -12.81 -14.06
CA SER A 187 2.59 -14.07 -13.77
C SER A 187 2.34 -14.50 -12.31
N PRO A 188 1.09 -14.84 -11.96
CA PRO A 188 0.67 -15.08 -10.58
C PRO A 188 1.41 -16.25 -9.92
N GLU A 189 1.77 -17.29 -10.67
CA GLU A 189 2.51 -18.44 -10.13
C GLU A 189 3.91 -18.02 -9.67
N ARG A 190 4.58 -17.15 -10.45
CA ARG A 190 5.90 -16.61 -10.06
C ARG A 190 5.80 -15.68 -8.87
N ALA A 191 4.75 -14.85 -8.81
CA ALA A 191 4.49 -13.97 -7.68
C ALA A 191 4.32 -14.76 -6.38
N CYS A 192 3.46 -15.78 -6.39
CA CYS A 192 3.22 -16.66 -5.26
C CYS A 192 4.48 -17.46 -4.87
N HIS A 193 5.23 -17.96 -5.84
CA HIS A 193 6.48 -18.67 -5.57
C HIS A 193 7.49 -17.77 -4.84
N LEU A 194 7.72 -16.56 -5.35
CA LEU A 194 8.66 -15.60 -4.74
C LEU A 194 8.21 -15.18 -3.33
N ALA A 195 6.93 -14.85 -3.16
CA ALA A 195 6.40 -14.43 -1.86
C ALA A 195 6.48 -15.57 -0.82
N LYS A 196 6.17 -16.81 -1.24
CA LYS A 196 6.26 -17.99 -0.37
C LYS A 196 7.70 -18.30 0.00
N GLN A 197 8.62 -18.29 -0.96
CA GLN A 197 10.04 -18.53 -0.70
C GLN A 197 10.58 -17.53 0.34
N ALA A 198 10.34 -16.24 0.15
CA ALA A 198 10.80 -15.22 1.09
C ALA A 198 10.20 -15.39 2.50
N PHE A 199 8.91 -15.78 2.57
CA PHE A 199 8.23 -16.05 3.84
C PHE A 199 8.81 -17.27 4.56
N ASP A 200 9.01 -18.37 3.86
CA ASP A 200 9.54 -19.63 4.42
C ASP A 200 11.02 -19.47 4.86
N GLU A 201 11.85 -18.78 4.07
CA GLU A 201 13.24 -18.46 4.43
C GLU A 201 13.28 -17.61 5.71
N ALA A 202 12.45 -16.57 5.81
CA ALA A 202 12.42 -15.70 6.97
C ALA A 202 11.90 -16.40 8.24
N ILE A 203 10.92 -17.31 8.12
CA ILE A 203 10.46 -18.15 9.24
C ILE A 203 11.62 -18.95 9.83
N SER A 204 12.47 -19.52 8.98
CA SER A 204 13.55 -20.41 9.43
C SER A 204 14.61 -19.72 10.32
N GLU A 205 14.71 -18.40 10.23
CA GLU A 205 15.69 -17.60 11.00
C GLU A 205 15.03 -16.63 11.99
N LEU A 206 13.71 -16.65 12.12
CA LEU A 206 12.94 -15.66 12.89
C LEU A 206 13.26 -15.70 14.39
N ASP A 207 13.54 -16.90 14.92
CA ASP A 207 13.85 -17.13 16.34
C ASP A 207 15.19 -16.49 16.78
N ASN A 208 16.04 -16.08 15.83
CA ASN A 208 17.34 -15.47 16.11
C ASN A 208 17.27 -13.94 16.24
N LEU A 209 16.11 -13.33 16.03
CA LEU A 209 15.94 -11.88 16.05
C LEU A 209 15.80 -11.31 17.47
N ASN A 210 16.27 -10.08 17.66
CA ASN A 210 15.91 -9.28 18.82
C ASN A 210 14.46 -8.77 18.73
N GLU A 211 13.89 -8.24 19.81
CA GLU A 211 12.48 -7.83 19.87
C GLU A 211 12.10 -6.73 18.86
N GLU A 212 13.01 -5.79 18.58
CA GLU A 212 12.76 -4.69 17.63
C GLU A 212 12.72 -5.24 16.19
N SER A 213 13.79 -5.90 15.75
CA SER A 213 13.88 -6.51 14.43
C SER A 213 12.81 -7.59 14.20
N TYR A 214 12.38 -8.30 15.25
CA TYR A 214 11.29 -9.28 15.17
C TYR A 214 9.97 -8.60 14.80
N LYS A 215 9.61 -7.48 15.44
CA LYS A 215 8.36 -6.76 15.14
C LYS A 215 8.32 -6.30 13.69
N ASP A 216 9.44 -5.81 13.19
CA ASP A 216 9.55 -5.28 11.85
C ASP A 216 9.44 -6.35 10.77
N SER A 217 10.18 -7.43 10.98
CA SER A 217 10.23 -8.57 10.06
C SER A 217 8.86 -9.24 9.99
N THR A 218 8.24 -9.51 11.14
CA THR A 218 6.92 -10.17 11.21
C THR A 218 5.81 -9.33 10.58
N LEU A 219 5.91 -8.01 10.67
CA LEU A 219 4.93 -7.11 10.08
C LEU A 219 4.99 -7.11 8.54
N ILE A 220 6.17 -7.24 7.95
CA ILE A 220 6.32 -7.41 6.49
C ILE A 220 5.94 -8.84 6.06
N MET A 221 6.31 -9.86 6.84
CA MET A 221 5.90 -11.24 6.59
C MET A 221 4.38 -11.39 6.61
N GLN A 222 3.68 -10.65 7.47
CA GLN A 222 2.23 -10.61 7.49
C GLN A 222 1.64 -10.13 6.16
N LEU A 223 2.26 -9.12 5.54
CA LEU A 223 1.84 -8.59 4.24
C LEU A 223 2.09 -9.58 3.10
N LEU A 224 3.23 -10.28 3.12
CA LEU A 224 3.49 -11.40 2.20
C LEU A 224 2.41 -12.48 2.32
N ARG A 225 2.03 -12.86 3.54
CA ARG A 225 0.97 -13.84 3.81
C ARG A 225 -0.40 -13.36 3.32
N ASP A 226 -0.72 -12.09 3.55
CA ASP A 226 -1.98 -11.48 3.12
C ASP A 226 -2.09 -11.50 1.59
N ASN A 227 -1.01 -11.13 0.87
CA ASN A 227 -0.94 -11.24 -0.59
C ASN A 227 -1.09 -12.67 -1.08
N LEU A 228 -0.37 -13.64 -0.48
CA LEU A 228 -0.50 -15.05 -0.84
C LEU A 228 -1.94 -15.55 -0.68
N THR A 229 -2.60 -15.19 0.43
CA THR A 229 -3.98 -15.58 0.69
C THR A 229 -4.92 -15.05 -0.40
N LEU A 230 -4.75 -13.76 -0.77
CA LEU A 230 -5.54 -13.13 -1.83
C LEU A 230 -5.28 -13.74 -3.21
N TRP A 231 -4.04 -14.07 -3.54
CA TRP A 231 -3.70 -14.60 -4.88
C TRP A 231 -4.02 -16.08 -5.05
N THR A 232 -3.95 -16.87 -3.97
CA THR A 232 -4.30 -18.29 -4.04
C THR A 232 -5.78 -18.55 -4.26
N SER A 233 -6.67 -17.59 -3.94
CA SER A 233 -8.08 -17.70 -4.32
C SER A 233 -8.36 -17.42 -5.80
N ASP A 234 -7.43 -16.75 -6.50
CA ASP A 234 -7.58 -16.34 -7.90
C ASP A 234 -7.02 -17.38 -8.88
N ILE A 235 -6.22 -18.35 -8.40
CA ILE A 235 -5.66 -19.44 -9.21
C ILE A 235 -6.69 -20.59 -9.26
N PRO A 236 -7.24 -20.94 -10.44
CA PRO A 236 -8.12 -22.10 -10.57
C PRO A 236 -7.41 -23.37 -10.12
N GLU A 237 -8.01 -24.14 -9.21
CA GLU A 237 -7.57 -25.50 -8.93
C GLU A 237 -7.86 -26.38 -10.16
N ASP A 238 -6.90 -26.51 -11.08
CA ASP A 238 -7.06 -27.44 -12.19
C ASP A 238 -6.80 -28.88 -11.72
N GLY A 239 -7.89 -29.65 -11.67
CA GLY A 239 -7.91 -31.09 -11.36
C GLY A 239 -9.18 -31.79 -11.85
N GLU A 240 -9.22 -32.03 -13.16
CA GLU A 240 -9.96 -33.11 -13.88
C GLU A 240 -11.49 -32.99 -14.11
N ASP A 241 -11.86 -33.19 -15.39
CA ASP A 241 -13.19 -33.39 -15.99
C ASP A 241 -14.20 -32.22 -16.08
N ALA A 242 -14.23 -31.56 -17.26
CA ALA A 242 -15.45 -31.39 -18.06
C ALA A 242 -15.20 -30.68 -19.41
N GLN A 243 -14.81 -31.45 -20.44
CA GLN A 243 -15.21 -31.14 -21.81
C GLN A 243 -16.68 -31.54 -22.00
N LYS A 244 -17.57 -30.52 -22.02
CA LYS A 244 -18.97 -30.41 -22.52
C LYS A 244 -19.69 -29.50 -21.52
N ALA A 245 -20.24 -28.34 -21.85
CA ALA A 245 -20.88 -27.91 -23.08
C ALA A 245 -20.83 -26.37 -23.21
N LYS A 246 -20.63 -25.89 -24.45
CA LYS A 246 -21.15 -24.58 -24.86
C LYS A 246 -22.64 -24.73 -25.15
N ALA A 247 -23.50 -24.05 -24.41
CA ALA A 247 -24.74 -23.44 -24.91
C ALA A 247 -25.34 -22.56 -23.80
N GLY A 248 -25.75 -21.35 -24.18
CA GLY A 248 -26.00 -20.21 -23.30
C GLY A 248 -27.07 -20.35 -22.24
N VAL A 249 -26.92 -19.52 -21.20
CA VAL A 249 -27.99 -18.68 -20.65
C VAL A 249 -27.34 -17.32 -20.33
N ALA A 250 -27.95 -16.25 -20.83
CA ALA A 250 -27.68 -14.90 -20.39
C ALA A 250 -28.38 -14.71 -19.04
N GLU A 251 -27.63 -14.36 -18.01
CA GLU A 251 -28.18 -13.93 -16.72
C GLU A 251 -27.35 -12.77 -16.19
N ASP A 252 -28.08 -11.83 -15.61
CA ASP A 252 -27.68 -10.46 -15.30
C ASP A 252 -26.41 -10.37 -14.45
N ALA A 253 -25.43 -9.64 -14.97
CA ALA A 253 -24.25 -9.26 -14.21
C ALA A 253 -24.63 -8.19 -13.18
N GLU A 254 -24.97 -8.64 -11.97
CA GLU A 254 -24.88 -7.81 -10.79
C GLU A 254 -23.47 -7.22 -10.70
N VAL A 255 -23.45 -5.90 -10.54
CA VAL A 255 -22.30 -5.03 -10.43
C VAL A 255 -21.28 -5.64 -9.47
N GLY A 256 -20.21 -6.20 -10.03
CA GLY A 256 -19.06 -6.64 -9.26
C GLY A 256 -18.60 -5.50 -8.36
N ASN A 257 -18.64 -5.75 -7.05
CA ASN A 257 -17.88 -4.99 -6.07
C ASN A 257 -16.50 -4.71 -6.67
N ALA A 258 -16.16 -3.43 -6.82
CA ALA A 258 -14.78 -3.02 -6.99
C ALA A 258 -14.03 -3.47 -5.73
N PHE A 259 -13.55 -4.70 -5.75
CA PHE A 259 -12.70 -5.26 -4.73
C PHE A 259 -11.43 -4.43 -4.78
N LEU A 260 -11.18 -3.67 -3.72
CA LEU A 260 -9.93 -2.94 -3.55
C LEU A 260 -8.79 -3.94 -3.73
N SER A 261 -7.92 -3.66 -4.70
CA SER A 261 -6.75 -4.47 -5.01
C SER A 261 -5.72 -4.38 -3.88
N PRO A 262 -4.79 -5.33 -3.73
CA PRO A 262 -3.69 -5.23 -2.77
C PRO A 262 -2.88 -3.91 -2.88
N SER A 263 -2.87 -3.28 -4.06
CA SER A 263 -2.26 -1.94 -4.27
C SER A 263 -2.94 -0.80 -3.49
N ASP A 264 -4.16 -0.99 -2.99
CA ASP A 264 -4.87 -0.05 -2.12
C ASP A 264 -4.35 -0.09 -0.67
N PHE A 265 -3.53 -1.09 -0.32
CA PHE A 265 -2.84 -1.22 0.98
C PHE A 265 -1.41 -0.62 0.99
N ASP A 266 -0.96 0.05 -0.08
CA ASP A 266 0.36 0.76 -0.13
C ASP A 266 0.51 1.85 0.96
N PHE A 267 -0.60 2.28 1.58
CA PHE A 267 -0.59 3.18 2.73
C PHE A 267 -0.07 2.48 4.01
N THR A 268 -0.44 1.21 4.22
CA THR A 268 -0.10 0.42 5.41
C THR A 268 1.29 -0.21 5.29
N ILE A 269 1.65 -0.71 4.11
CA ILE A 269 2.91 -1.42 3.86
C ILE A 269 4.15 -0.53 4.07
N GLY A 270 4.08 0.74 3.64
CA GLY A 270 5.19 1.67 3.82
C GLY A 270 5.30 2.27 5.23
N PHE A 271 4.22 2.31 6.02
CA PHE A 271 4.27 2.75 7.42
C PHE A 271 4.98 1.69 8.29
N ILE A 272 4.84 0.43 7.92
CA ILE A 272 5.40 -0.75 8.57
C ILE A 272 6.91 -0.88 8.38
N SER A 273 7.41 -0.72 7.15
CA SER A 273 8.88 -0.71 6.89
C SER A 273 9.58 0.51 7.49
N MET A 274 8.82 1.57 7.83
CA MET A 274 9.35 2.81 8.43
C MET A 274 9.44 2.72 9.96
N ILE A 275 8.56 1.96 10.62
CA ILE A 275 8.66 1.68 12.07
C ILE A 275 9.95 0.89 12.39
N ALA A 276 10.42 0.09 11.44
CA ALA A 276 11.62 -0.73 11.58
C ALA A 276 12.96 -0.01 11.67
N GLY A 277 12.97 1.28 11.33
CA GLY A 277 14.14 2.14 11.45
C GLY A 277 13.98 3.24 12.50
N CYS A 278 12.88 3.24 13.27
CA CYS A 278 12.49 4.37 14.12
C CYS A 278 12.36 3.95 15.59
N ASN A 279 13.39 4.27 16.39
CA ASN A 279 13.36 4.17 17.86
C ASN A 279 12.45 5.23 18.54
N VAL A 280 11.45 5.77 17.83
CA VAL A 280 10.55 6.81 18.33
C VAL A 280 9.17 6.60 17.68
N ILE A 281 8.25 5.97 18.40
CA ILE A 281 6.82 6.34 18.54
C ILE A 281 6.14 5.33 19.49
N CYS A 282 5.74 5.80 20.67
CA CYS A 282 4.88 5.07 21.59
C CYS A 282 3.44 5.03 21.03
N ILE A 283 3.07 4.00 20.29
CA ILE A 283 1.65 3.66 20.09
C ILE A 283 1.15 3.00 21.37
N PRO A 284 0.13 3.55 22.07
CA PRO A 284 -0.39 2.92 23.29
C PRO A 284 -0.92 1.51 22.97
N ARG A 285 -0.50 0.51 23.75
CA ARG A 285 -0.92 -0.91 23.69
C ARG A 285 -2.43 -1.14 23.48
N ALA A 286 -3.27 -0.18 23.85
CA ALA A 286 -4.72 -0.26 23.73
C ALA A 286 -5.23 -0.15 22.27
N PHE A 287 -4.49 0.50 21.37
CA PHE A 287 -4.93 0.72 19.99
C PHE A 287 -4.81 -0.55 19.12
N SER A 288 -3.73 -1.32 19.32
CA SER A 288 -3.55 -2.63 18.66
C SER A 288 -4.59 -3.65 19.13
N SER A 289 -4.83 -3.75 20.45
CA SER A 289 -5.81 -4.69 20.99
C SER A 289 -7.25 -4.39 20.55
N TRP A 290 -7.61 -3.12 20.37
CA TRP A 290 -8.92 -2.72 19.86
C TRP A 290 -9.06 -3.03 18.36
N TYR A 291 -8.04 -2.74 17.55
CA TYR A 291 -8.02 -3.07 16.12
C TYR A 291 -8.08 -4.57 15.86
N ASP A 292 -7.32 -5.36 16.61
CA ASP A 292 -7.31 -6.83 16.48
C ASP A 292 -8.66 -7.44 16.91
N SER A 293 -9.28 -6.92 17.98
CA SER A 293 -10.60 -7.37 18.41
C SER A 293 -11.69 -7.00 17.39
N TRP A 294 -11.60 -5.82 16.78
CA TRP A 294 -12.54 -5.37 15.75
C TRP A 294 -12.36 -6.14 14.43
N ARG A 295 -11.11 -6.47 14.05
CA ARG A 295 -10.76 -7.27 12.87
C ARG A 295 -11.18 -8.74 13.03
N ILE A 296 -11.01 -9.34 14.22
CA ILE A 296 -11.50 -10.69 14.53
C ILE A 296 -13.04 -10.73 14.49
N ALA A 297 -13.71 -9.70 15.01
CA ALA A 297 -15.17 -9.59 14.92
C ALA A 297 -15.65 -9.46 13.47
N LEU A 298 -14.98 -8.68 12.63
CA LEU A 298 -15.29 -8.53 11.20
C LEU A 298 -15.04 -9.83 10.42
N LEU A 299 -13.96 -10.56 10.73
CA LEU A 299 -13.60 -11.83 10.10
C LEU A 299 -14.53 -12.97 10.52
N ALA A 300 -14.96 -12.99 11.78
CA ALA A 300 -16.00 -13.89 12.25
C ALA A 300 -17.35 -13.62 11.54
N PHE A 301 -17.65 -12.34 11.25
CA PHE A 301 -18.86 -11.92 10.55
C PHE A 301 -18.85 -12.22 9.05
N LYS A 302 -17.70 -12.16 8.36
CA LYS A 302 -17.60 -12.56 6.94
C LYS A 302 -18.03 -14.01 6.68
N ARG A 303 -18.08 -14.85 7.74
CA ARG A 303 -18.53 -16.24 7.69
C ARG A 303 -20.05 -16.40 7.85
N PHE A 304 -20.79 -15.35 8.21
CA PHE A 304 -22.25 -15.36 8.36
C PHE A 304 -22.87 -14.23 7.53
N SER A 305 -23.75 -14.57 6.59
CA SER A 305 -24.40 -13.57 5.74
C SER A 305 -25.32 -12.67 6.58
N PHE A 306 -25.05 -11.35 6.61
CA PHE A 306 -25.81 -10.35 7.37
C PHE A 306 -27.31 -10.31 6.99
N SER A 307 -27.62 -10.75 5.78
CA SER A 307 -28.98 -10.90 5.22
C SER A 307 -29.81 -12.04 5.84
N GLN A 308 -29.21 -12.92 6.66
CA GLN A 308 -29.91 -14.04 7.29
C GLN A 308 -30.29 -13.79 8.77
N LEU A 309 -29.93 -12.63 9.33
CA LEU A 309 -30.27 -12.26 10.70
C LEU A 309 -31.64 -11.59 10.75
N THR A 310 -32.40 -11.82 11.82
CA THR A 310 -33.67 -11.11 12.00
C THR A 310 -33.41 -9.65 12.37
N ALA A 311 -34.38 -8.77 12.12
CA ALA A 311 -34.24 -7.34 12.43
C ALA A 311 -33.95 -7.06 13.91
N ASN A 312 -34.41 -7.94 14.82
CA ASN A 312 -34.10 -7.84 16.25
C ASN A 312 -32.64 -8.22 16.54
N ASP A 313 -32.08 -9.22 15.87
CA ASP A 313 -30.67 -9.61 16.04
C ASP A 313 -29.74 -8.50 15.54
N GLN A 314 -30.10 -7.83 14.45
CA GLN A 314 -29.36 -6.68 13.93
C GLN A 314 -29.41 -5.48 14.89
N LEU A 315 -30.55 -5.24 15.54
CA LEU A 315 -30.74 -4.17 16.52
C LEU A 315 -29.98 -4.43 17.83
N GLU A 316 -30.01 -5.67 18.34
CA GLU A 316 -29.22 -6.07 19.52
C GLU A 316 -27.71 -5.95 19.25
N PHE A 317 -27.27 -6.26 18.03
CA PHE A 317 -25.88 -6.13 17.63
C PHE A 317 -25.42 -4.67 17.55
N LEU A 318 -26.27 -3.79 17.03
CA LEU A 318 -26.04 -2.34 17.01
C LEU A 318 -25.96 -1.77 18.42
N LEU A 319 -26.87 -2.20 19.30
CA LEU A 319 -26.89 -1.81 20.71
C LEU A 319 -25.65 -2.33 21.46
N PHE A 320 -25.17 -3.54 21.15
CA PHE A 320 -23.94 -4.08 21.71
C PHE A 320 -22.70 -3.28 21.26
N GLY A 321 -22.60 -2.94 19.98
CA GLY A 321 -21.52 -2.10 19.44
C GLY A 321 -21.51 -0.69 20.05
N ILE A 322 -22.69 -0.07 20.19
CA ILE A 322 -22.86 1.24 20.85
C ILE A 322 -22.50 1.15 22.34
N HIS A 323 -22.90 0.08 23.03
CA HIS A 323 -22.60 -0.12 24.45
C HIS A 323 -21.10 -0.33 24.70
N GLN A 324 -20.40 -1.05 23.82
CA GLN A 324 -18.93 -1.23 23.89
C GLN A 324 -18.18 0.08 23.59
N ALA A 325 -18.64 0.87 22.61
CA ALA A 325 -18.08 2.19 22.33
C ALA A 325 -18.31 3.18 23.49
N TYR A 326 -19.48 3.12 24.13
CA TYR A 326 -19.84 3.97 25.26
C TYR A 326 -19.05 3.62 26.54
N ILE A 327 -18.87 2.33 26.83
CA ILE A 327 -18.01 1.86 27.94
C ILE A 327 -16.56 2.30 27.74
N TYR A 328 -16.03 2.21 26.51
CA TYR A 328 -14.68 2.66 26.20
C TYR A 328 -14.51 4.17 26.44
N HIS A 329 -15.51 4.97 26.04
CA HIS A 329 -15.52 6.42 26.24
C HIS A 329 -15.64 6.83 27.72
N MET A 330 -16.43 6.11 28.54
CA MET A 330 -16.58 6.41 29.97
C MET A 330 -15.39 5.99 30.84
N TYR A 331 -14.74 4.86 30.53
CA TYR A 331 -13.71 4.29 31.42
C TYR A 331 -12.27 4.68 31.05
N PHE A 332 -11.97 4.96 29.78
CA PHE A 332 -10.60 5.22 29.33
C PHE A 332 -10.30 6.67 28.94
N LEU A 333 -11.32 7.53 28.84
CA LEU A 333 -11.15 8.94 28.42
C LEU A 333 -11.89 9.95 29.32
N PRO A 334 -11.70 9.97 30.66
CA PRO A 334 -12.28 11.04 31.46
C PRO A 334 -11.57 12.39 31.31
N ASN A 335 -10.35 12.44 30.73
CA ASN A 335 -9.49 13.65 30.71
C ASN A 335 -8.83 13.95 29.35
N VAL A 336 -9.46 13.60 28.22
CA VAL A 336 -8.93 13.97 26.90
C VAL A 336 -9.73 15.12 26.32
N GLU A 337 -9.03 16.22 26.01
CA GLU A 337 -9.59 17.46 25.49
C GLU A 337 -10.35 17.25 24.16
N PHE A 338 -11.31 18.16 23.95
CA PHE A 338 -12.35 18.24 22.92
C PHE A 338 -11.92 17.93 21.46
N TYR A 339 -10.62 17.97 21.14
CA TYR A 339 -10.08 17.73 19.80
C TYR A 339 -10.08 16.24 19.38
N CYS A 340 -9.85 15.30 20.31
CA CYS A 340 -9.90 13.86 19.96
C CYS A 340 -11.33 13.37 19.71
N SER A 341 -12.32 13.95 20.40
CA SER A 341 -13.73 13.62 20.20
C SER A 341 -14.22 14.01 18.80
N CYS A 342 -13.71 15.10 18.23
CA CYS A 342 -14.07 15.57 16.89
C CYS A 342 -13.49 14.68 15.77
N ILE A 343 -12.31 14.08 15.99
CA ILE A 343 -11.70 13.14 15.05
C ILE A 343 -12.47 11.81 15.03
N LEU A 344 -12.85 11.29 16.20
CA LEU A 344 -13.69 10.09 16.30
C LEU A 344 -15.11 10.28 15.74
N LEU A 345 -15.71 11.47 15.92
CA LEU A 345 -17.00 11.81 15.30
C LEU A 345 -16.90 11.94 13.77
N ASN A 346 -15.78 12.44 13.22
CA ASN A 346 -15.56 12.50 11.76
C ASN A 346 -15.30 11.14 11.12
N PHE A 347 -14.81 10.14 11.85
CA PHE A 347 -14.67 8.77 11.34
C PHE A 347 -15.94 7.93 11.50
N THR A 348 -16.78 8.23 12.50
CA THR A 348 -18.05 7.50 12.74
C THR A 348 -19.23 8.06 11.97
N ALA A 349 -19.26 9.37 11.68
CA ALA A 349 -20.35 10.02 10.96
C ALA A 349 -20.57 9.49 9.52
N PRO A 350 -19.53 9.23 8.71
CA PRO A 350 -19.70 8.66 7.36
C PRO A 350 -20.27 7.24 7.40
N VAL A 351 -19.87 6.45 8.40
CA VAL A 351 -20.34 5.07 8.61
C VAL A 351 -21.80 5.07 9.07
N PHE A 352 -22.18 6.01 9.96
CA PHE A 352 -23.57 6.22 10.37
C PHE A 352 -24.46 6.69 9.21
N TYR A 353 -23.95 7.56 8.34
CA TYR A 353 -24.69 8.07 7.18
C TYR A 353 -24.92 6.97 6.13
N PHE A 354 -23.91 6.11 5.90
CA PHE A 354 -24.03 4.96 5.01
C PHE A 354 -25.05 3.93 5.53
N LEU A 355 -25.06 3.69 6.84
CA LEU A 355 -25.99 2.74 7.46
C LEU A 355 -27.44 3.26 7.47
N LEU A 356 -27.65 4.55 7.75
CA LEU A 356 -28.96 5.20 7.68
C LEU A 356 -29.50 5.26 6.24
N LEU A 357 -28.63 5.49 5.25
CA LEU A 357 -29.01 5.48 3.83
C LEU A 357 -29.44 4.07 3.38
N HIS A 358 -28.76 3.02 3.85
CA HIS A 358 -29.16 1.63 3.59
C HIS A 358 -30.48 1.24 4.28
N ILE A 359 -30.71 1.71 5.51
CA ILE A 359 -31.98 1.46 6.22
C ILE A 359 -33.14 2.21 5.54
N ALA A 360 -32.91 3.45 5.07
CA ALA A 360 -33.92 4.23 4.34
C ALA A 360 -34.27 3.62 2.97
N LEU A 361 -33.28 3.03 2.28
CA LEU A 361 -33.48 2.32 1.01
C LEU A 361 -34.14 0.95 1.19
N ALA A 362 -33.94 0.29 2.33
CA ALA A 362 -34.58 -0.99 2.66
C ALA A 362 -36.02 -0.84 3.20
N SER A 363 -36.47 0.39 3.47
CA SER A 363 -37.80 0.70 4.02
C SER A 363 -38.77 1.32 2.99
N CYS A 364 -38.40 1.33 1.70
CA CYS A 364 -39.22 1.82 0.59
C CYS A 364 -39.71 0.69 -0.32
#